data_AF-A0A520EC73-F1
#
_entry.id   AF-A0A520EC73-F1
#
_cell.length_a   1.000
_cell.length_b   1.000
_cell.length_c   1.000
_cell.angle_alpha   90.00
_cell.angle_beta   90.00
_cell.angle_gamma   90.00
#
_symmetry.space_group_name_H-M   'P 1'
#
loop_
_entity.id
_entity.type
_entity.pdbx_description
1 polymer ?
#
loop_
_entity_poly.entity_id
_entity_poly.type
_entity_poly.pdbx_seq_one_letter_code
_entity_poly.pdbx_strand_id
1 'polypeptide(L)'
;MLTGGRRKGRFWLITVAAILTIGVTALLGNWQLSRAAQKEALQADIDAQGHRPAIDQPTFLAAEKAPDTLHRAVHLRGLWLGPQ
;
A
#
# COMPACT_ATOMS: atom_id res chain seq x y z
N MET A 1 -0.07 -59.88 7.30
CA MET A 1 -0.94 -58.80 6.76
C MET A 1 -0.59 -57.45 7.40
N LEU A 2 0.55 -56.80 7.09
CA LEU A 2 0.87 -55.46 7.63
C LEU A 2 1.77 -54.66 6.66
N THR A 3 1.34 -54.42 5.42
CA THR A 3 2.06 -53.52 4.48
C THR A 3 1.15 -52.50 3.79
N GLY A 4 -0.09 -52.33 4.26
CA GLY A 4 -1.03 -51.32 3.74
C GLY A 4 -0.83 -49.89 4.27
N GLY A 5 -0.22 -49.74 5.46
CA GLY A 5 -0.15 -48.46 6.18
C GLY A 5 0.82 -47.42 5.60
N ARG A 6 1.99 -47.86 5.11
CA ARG A 6 3.03 -46.93 4.59
C ARG A 6 2.59 -46.19 3.32
N ARG A 7 1.80 -46.84 2.45
CA ARG A 7 1.28 -46.20 1.23
C ARG A 7 0.19 -45.17 1.52
N LYS A 8 -0.70 -45.46 2.48
CA LYS A 8 -1.71 -44.50 2.96
C LYS A 8 -1.06 -43.29 3.64
N GLY A 9 -0.05 -43.50 4.48
CA GLY A 9 0.71 -42.39 5.11
C GLY A 9 1.40 -41.50 4.07
N ARG A 10 2.05 -42.10 3.07
CA ARG A 10 2.71 -41.34 1.99
C ARG A 10 1.71 -40.58 1.11
N PHE A 11 0.54 -41.16 0.83
CA PHE A 11 -0.53 -40.48 0.10
C PHE A 11 -0.98 -39.22 0.86
N TRP A 12 -1.30 -39.35 2.15
CA TRP A 12 -1.70 -38.20 2.98
C TRP A 12 -0.61 -37.13 3.09
N LEU A 13 0.67 -37.52 3.21
CA LEU A 13 1.79 -36.59 3.19
C LEU A 13 1.85 -35.78 1.88
N ILE A 14 1.70 -36.45 0.74
CA ILE A 14 1.70 -35.79 -0.58
C ILE A 14 0.49 -34.87 -0.72
N THR A 15 -0.70 -35.30 -0.28
CA THR A 15 -1.91 -34.48 -0.33
C THR A 15 -1.76 -33.22 0.51
N VAL A 16 -1.25 -33.33 1.73
CA VAL A 16 -1.01 -32.17 2.60
C VAL A 16 0.05 -31.25 1.97
N ALA A 17 1.13 -31.79 1.43
CA ALA A 17 2.14 -31.01 0.74
C ALA A 17 1.55 -30.25 -0.46
N ALA A 18 0.72 -30.90 -1.28
CA ALA A 18 0.06 -30.26 -2.41
C ALA A 18 -0.88 -29.12 -1.99
N ILE A 19 -1.69 -29.34 -0.94
CA ILE A 19 -2.59 -28.31 -0.40
C ILE A 19 -1.78 -27.12 0.13
N LEU A 20 -0.68 -27.38 0.84
CA LEU A 20 0.22 -26.34 1.32
C LEU A 20 0.83 -25.54 0.17
N THR A 21 1.29 -26.22 -0.89
CA THR A 21 1.84 -25.54 -2.08
C THR A 21 0.79 -24.65 -2.73
N ILE A 22 -0.43 -25.15 -2.95
CA ILE A 22 -1.54 -24.37 -3.52
C ILE A 22 -1.85 -23.15 -2.64
N GLY A 23 -1.92 -23.34 -1.33
CA GLY A 23 -2.14 -22.26 -0.36
C GLY A 23 -1.05 -21.19 -0.47
N VAL A 24 0.23 -21.59 -0.42
CA VAL A 24 1.37 -20.66 -0.55
C VAL A 24 1.31 -19.90 -1.88
N THR A 25 1.01 -20.56 -3.00
CA THR A 25 0.87 -19.91 -4.31
C THR A 25 -0.26 -18.88 -4.32
N ALA A 26 -1.42 -19.20 -3.73
CA ALA A 26 -2.54 -18.28 -3.62
C ALA A 26 -2.21 -17.08 -2.71
N LEU A 27 -1.55 -17.32 -1.57
CA LEU A 27 -1.09 -16.26 -0.67
C LEU A 27 -0.09 -15.31 -1.37
N LEU A 28 0.82 -15.85 -2.18
CA LEU A 28 1.75 -15.04 -2.98
C LEU A 28 1.00 -14.17 -4.00
N GLY A 29 0.03 -14.74 -4.71
CA GLY A 29 -0.82 -13.98 -5.64
C GLY A 29 -1.59 -12.87 -4.94
N ASN A 30 -2.19 -13.17 -3.79
CA ASN A 30 -2.90 -12.17 -2.98
C ASN A 30 -1.96 -11.09 -2.44
N TRP A 31 -0.72 -11.44 -2.09
CA TRP A 31 0.29 -10.47 -1.67
C TRP A 31 0.70 -9.54 -2.81
N GLN A 32 0.88 -10.07 -4.03
CA GLN A 32 1.12 -9.25 -5.22
C GLN A 32 -0.04 -8.29 -5.49
N LEU A 33 -1.29 -8.78 -5.41
CA LEU A 33 -2.49 -7.96 -5.59
C LEU A 33 -2.63 -6.89 -4.48
N SER A 34 -2.36 -7.27 -3.23
CA SER A 34 -2.35 -6.34 -2.09
C SER A 34 -1.27 -5.27 -2.24
N ARG A 35 -0.09 -5.60 -2.77
CA ARG A 35 0.97 -4.62 -3.04
C ARG A 35 0.59 -3.64 -4.16
N ALA A 36 -0.14 -4.09 -5.18
CA ALA A 36 -0.70 -3.20 -6.19
C ALA A 36 -1.76 -2.26 -5.57
N ALA A 37 -2.71 -2.82 -4.83
CA ALA A 37 -3.76 -2.07 -4.15
C ALA A 37 -3.21 -1.04 -3.13
N GLN A 38 -2.11 -1.36 -2.44
CA GLN A 38 -1.43 -0.42 -1.54
C GLN A 38 -0.90 0.82 -2.28
N LYS A 39 -0.35 0.63 -3.48
CA LYS A 39 0.15 1.75 -4.29
C LYS A 39 -0.99 2.59 -4.85
N GLU A 40 -2.05 1.93 -5.31
CA GLU A 40 -3.25 2.60 -5.80
C GLU A 40 -3.95 3.39 -4.69
N ALA A 41 -4.06 2.84 -3.48
CA ALA A 41 -4.66 3.53 -2.34
C ALA A 41 -3.87 4.79 -1.94
N LEU A 42 -2.54 4.73 -1.96
CA LEU A 42 -1.71 5.89 -1.68
C LEU A 42 -1.84 6.97 -2.77
N GLN A 43 -1.89 6.57 -4.04
CA GLN A 43 -2.09 7.51 -5.14
C GLN A 43 -3.48 8.16 -5.07
N ALA A 44 -4.52 7.39 -4.76
CA ALA A 44 -5.88 7.92 -4.60
C ALA A 44 -5.99 8.93 -3.45
N ASP A 45 -5.26 8.72 -2.35
CA ASP A 45 -5.19 9.69 -1.25
C ASP A 45 -4.47 10.99 -1.66
N ILE A 46 -3.37 10.87 -2.43
CA ILE A 46 -2.67 12.03 -3.01
C ILE A 46 -3.58 12.79 -3.98
N ASP A 47 -4.28 12.10 -4.88
CA ASP A 47 -5.18 12.73 -5.86
C ASP A 47 -6.38 13.38 -5.16
N ALA A 48 -6.93 12.73 -4.12
CA ALA A 48 -7.98 13.30 -3.29
C ALA A 48 -7.52 14.56 -2.53
N GLN A 49 -6.26 14.60 -2.08
CA GLN A 49 -5.66 15.78 -1.46
C GLN A 49 -5.33 16.88 -2.49
N GLY A 50 -4.92 16.49 -3.70
CA GLY A 50 -4.63 17.38 -4.82
C GLY A 50 -5.88 18.07 -5.41
N HIS A 51 -7.04 17.40 -5.36
CA HIS A 51 -8.33 17.98 -5.77
C HIS A 51 -8.96 18.91 -4.72
N ARG A 52 -8.36 19.07 -3.53
CA ARG A 52 -8.84 20.06 -2.57
C ARG A 52 -8.52 21.46 -3.06
N PRO A 53 -9.46 22.42 -2.88
CA PRO A 53 -9.25 23.81 -3.30
C PRO A 53 -7.96 24.35 -2.68
N ALA A 54 -7.14 24.98 -3.52
CA ALA A 54 -5.84 25.50 -3.14
C ALA A 54 -5.97 26.45 -1.96
N ILE A 55 -5.13 26.27 -0.94
CA ILE A 55 -5.13 27.14 0.24
C ILE A 55 -4.49 28.47 -0.17
N ASP A 56 -5.16 29.57 0.17
CA ASP A 56 -4.65 30.92 -0.02
C ASP A 56 -3.51 31.21 0.97
N GLN A 57 -2.53 32.00 0.52
CA GLN A 57 -1.29 32.29 1.25
C GLN A 57 -1.46 32.72 2.72
N PRO A 58 -2.40 33.61 3.10
CA PRO A 58 -2.58 33.97 4.50
C PRO A 58 -3.11 32.82 5.36
N THR A 59 -3.92 31.93 4.78
CA THR A 59 -4.46 30.75 5.47
C THR A 59 -3.40 29.66 5.65
N PHE A 60 -2.46 29.54 4.72
CA PHE A 60 -1.31 28.63 4.86
C PHE A 60 -0.31 29.14 5.92
N LEU A 61 -0.02 30.43 5.95
CA LEU A 61 0.89 31.02 6.95
C LEU A 61 0.31 31.03 8.37
N ALA A 62 -1.03 31.03 8.49
CA ALA A 62 -1.73 30.90 9.77
C ALA A 62 -1.93 29.43 10.22
N ALA A 63 -1.72 28.45 9.33
CA ALA A 63 -1.83 27.04 9.67
C ALA A 63 -0.54 26.57 10.38
N GLU A 64 -0.64 26.37 11.69
CA GLU A 64 0.39 25.69 12.48
C GLU A 64 0.58 24.28 11.89
N LYS A 65 1.79 23.99 11.37
CA LYS A 65 2.18 22.79 10.60
C LYS A 65 1.36 21.54 10.94
N ALA A 66 0.17 21.44 10.36
CA ALA A 66 -0.70 20.30 10.55
C ALA A 66 -0.32 19.25 9.50
N PRO A 67 -0.19 17.96 9.87
CA PRO A 67 0.05 16.89 8.91
C PRO A 67 -1.01 16.80 7.80
N ASP A 68 -2.17 17.44 8.02
CA ASP A 68 -3.31 17.55 7.08
C ASP A 68 -3.11 18.58 5.94
N THR A 69 -1.94 19.23 5.90
CA THR A 69 -1.51 20.17 4.83
C THR A 69 -0.47 19.57 3.87
N LEU A 70 0.05 18.37 4.15
CA LEU A 70 0.89 17.63 3.20
C LEU A 70 0.06 17.25 1.96
N HIS A 71 0.65 17.41 0.77
CA HIS A 71 0.06 17.20 -0.57
C HIS A 71 -1.09 18.11 -1.01
N ARG A 72 -1.33 19.25 -0.35
CA ARG A 72 -2.27 20.25 -0.88
C ARG A 72 -1.54 21.30 -1.72
N ALA A 73 -2.12 21.66 -2.87
CA ALA A 73 -1.63 22.77 -3.68
C ALA A 73 -1.77 24.10 -2.91
N VAL A 74 -0.69 24.88 -2.86
CA VAL A 74 -0.66 26.20 -2.22
C VAL A 74 -0.14 27.22 -3.23
N HIS A 75 -0.87 28.33 -3.40
CA HIS A 75 -0.38 29.45 -4.18
C HIS A 75 0.40 30.40 -3.26
N LEU A 76 1.72 30.43 -3.41
CA LEU A 76 2.60 31.33 -2.68
C LEU A 76 3.08 32.46 -3.61
N ARG A 77 2.96 33.71 -3.18
CA ARG A 77 3.65 34.86 -3.78
C ARG A 77 4.81 35.27 -2.89
N GLY A 78 6.02 35.28 -3.43
CA GLY A 78 7.23 35.68 -2.73
C GLY A 78 8.13 36.54 -3.61
N LEU A 79 9.01 37.31 -2.99
CA LEU A 79 10.05 38.08 -3.67
C LEU A 79 11.37 37.32 -3.55
N TRP A 80 12.02 37.04 -4.68
CA TRP A 80 13.31 36.36 -4.67
C TRP A 80 14.38 37.33 -4.16
N LEU A 81 14.90 37.08 -2.96
CA LEU A 81 16.04 37.82 -2.43
C LEU A 81 17.32 37.11 -2.90
N GLY A 82 18.08 37.81 -3.75
CA GLY A 82 19.42 37.39 -4.12
C GLY A 82 20.38 37.48 -2.93
N PRO A 83 21.52 36.76 -2.97
CA PRO A 83 22.52 36.81 -1.92
C PRO A 83 23.06 38.24 -1.78
N GLN A 84 23.03 38.77 -0.55
CA GLN A 84 23.69 40.01 -0.15
C GLN A 84 25.17 39.74 0.12
#